data_AF-A0A9E6ZXH9-F1
#
_entry.id   AF-A0A9E6ZXH9-F1
#
_cell.length_a   1.000
_cell.length_b   1.000
_cell.length_c   1.000
_cell.angle_alpha   90.00
_cell.angle_beta   90.00
_cell.angle_gamma   90.00
#
_symmetry.space_group_name_H-M   'P 1'
#
loop_
_entity.id
_entity.type
_entity.pdbx_description
1 polymer ?
#
loop_
_entity_poly.entity_id
_entity_poly.type
_entity_poly.pdbx_seq_one_letter_code
_entity_poly.pdbx_strand_id
1 'polypeptide(L)'
;MTDRSRLGLHLLAAPLLLGLGGIAVAAATDPAACRREHAEPRAYLDCLGALQAAGESALERSVTGVLAAIEARADLQPAQRRRWSSLFEEAQGRFVHWRNFECQSIAPFEGEGPKQSIGGRLGGSGVMEQRLICLIGLNGQRARDLETRYAPEGGWPPAAPAAPAPPAEAAAAPPTPPAGAPRIIMIAP
;
A
#
# COMPACT_ATOMS: atom_id res chain seq x y z
N MET A 1 -61.61 39.36 -27.56
CA MET A 1 -61.64 38.08 -26.81
C MET A 1 -60.73 37.10 -27.53
N THR A 2 -59.59 36.82 -26.88
CA THR A 2 -58.74 35.60 -26.98
C THR A 2 -58.39 34.99 -28.34
N ASP A 3 -57.16 35.32 -28.73
CA ASP A 3 -56.16 34.59 -29.51
C ASP A 3 -55.79 33.22 -28.89
N ARG A 4 -55.49 32.23 -29.75
CA ARG A 4 -54.55 31.12 -29.44
C ARG A 4 -54.19 30.34 -30.70
N SER A 5 -53.26 30.92 -31.46
CA SER A 5 -52.49 30.26 -32.51
C SER A 5 -51.55 29.18 -31.93
N ARG A 6 -51.41 28.10 -32.69
CA ARG A 6 -50.57 26.93 -32.42
C ARG A 6 -49.07 27.29 -32.59
N LEU A 7 -48.32 27.30 -31.50
CA LEU A 7 -46.87 27.10 -31.44
C LEU A 7 -46.65 25.93 -30.47
N GLY A 8 -45.67 25.04 -30.58
CA GLY A 8 -44.50 24.93 -31.42
C GLY A 8 -43.75 23.74 -30.81
N LEU A 9 -43.48 22.72 -31.62
CA LEU A 9 -42.86 21.48 -31.18
C LEU A 9 -41.36 21.74 -30.95
N HIS A 10 -40.97 22.07 -29.72
CA HIS A 10 -39.57 22.22 -29.34
C HIS A 10 -38.98 20.85 -28.98
N LEU A 11 -38.29 20.23 -29.95
CA LEU A 11 -37.29 19.19 -29.68
C LEU A 11 -36.13 19.83 -28.90
N LEU A 12 -36.05 19.57 -27.60
CA LEU A 12 -34.87 19.82 -26.80
C LEU A 12 -33.94 18.60 -26.92
N ALA A 13 -32.89 18.75 -27.72
CA ALA A 13 -31.77 17.83 -27.75
C ALA A 13 -30.94 18.03 -26.46
N ALA A 14 -30.95 17.04 -25.58
CA ALA A 14 -30.08 16.98 -24.42
C ALA A 14 -28.68 16.48 -24.84
N PRO A 15 -27.59 17.21 -24.58
CA PRO A 15 -26.25 16.67 -24.80
C PRO A 15 -25.91 15.67 -23.69
N LEU A 16 -25.74 14.40 -24.08
CA LEU A 16 -25.04 13.41 -23.28
C LEU A 16 -23.60 13.89 -23.05
N LEU A 17 -23.32 14.41 -21.87
CA LEU A 17 -21.96 14.54 -21.36
C LEU A 17 -21.47 13.15 -20.98
N LEU A 18 -20.81 12.49 -21.94
CA LEU A 18 -20.02 11.28 -21.71
C LEU A 18 -18.91 11.63 -20.72
N GLY A 19 -19.07 11.16 -19.49
CA GLY A 19 -18.04 11.21 -18.47
C GLY A 19 -16.82 10.43 -18.93
N LEU A 20 -15.70 11.12 -19.07
CA LEU A 20 -14.37 10.52 -18.95
C LEU A 20 -14.17 10.15 -17.48
N GLY A 21 -14.82 9.07 -17.06
CA GLY A 21 -14.48 8.38 -15.83
C GLY A 21 -13.05 7.88 -15.98
N GLY A 22 -12.12 8.56 -15.32
CA GLY A 22 -10.75 8.09 -15.19
C GLY A 22 -10.79 6.66 -14.67
N ILE A 23 -10.31 5.73 -15.48
CA ILE A 23 -10.16 4.34 -15.07
C ILE A 23 -9.07 4.36 -14.00
N ALA A 24 -9.50 4.42 -12.74
CA ALA A 24 -8.64 4.02 -11.65
C ALA A 24 -8.36 2.53 -11.90
N VAL A 25 -7.19 2.25 -12.49
CA VAL A 25 -6.67 0.90 -12.56
C VAL A 25 -6.49 0.48 -11.11
N ALA A 26 -7.45 -0.26 -10.58
CA ALA A 26 -7.24 -1.02 -9.37
C ALA A 26 -6.04 -1.92 -9.69
N ALA A 27 -4.87 -1.57 -9.13
CA ALA A 27 -3.66 -2.35 -9.30
C ALA A 27 -4.03 -3.79 -8.99
N ALA A 28 -3.84 -4.69 -9.96
CA ALA A 28 -4.29 -6.06 -9.85
C ALA A 28 -3.61 -6.72 -8.65
N THR A 29 -4.31 -6.86 -7.53
CA THR A 29 -3.82 -7.53 -6.32
C THR A 29 -3.86 -9.05 -6.49
N ASP A 30 -3.50 -9.57 -7.65
CA ASP A 30 -3.61 -10.99 -7.98
C ASP A 30 -2.21 -11.61 -8.19
N PRO A 31 -1.57 -12.14 -7.13
CA PRO A 31 -0.35 -12.93 -7.27
C PRO A 31 -0.48 -14.10 -8.26
N ALA A 32 -1.69 -14.64 -8.46
CA ALA A 32 -1.89 -15.72 -9.43
C ALA A 32 -1.76 -15.22 -10.88
N ALA A 33 -2.02 -13.94 -11.16
CA ALA A 33 -1.75 -13.35 -12.47
C ALA A 33 -0.24 -13.32 -12.76
N CYS A 34 0.58 -12.85 -11.80
CA CYS A 34 2.03 -12.88 -11.94
C CYS A 34 2.55 -14.29 -12.27
N ARG A 35 2.00 -15.32 -11.64
CA ARG A 35 2.40 -16.72 -11.90
C ARG A 35 2.00 -17.20 -13.30
N ARG A 36 0.83 -16.79 -13.80
CA ARG A 36 0.35 -17.17 -15.15
C ARG A 36 1.14 -16.47 -16.26
N GLU A 37 1.54 -15.23 -16.03
CA GLU A 37 2.16 -14.37 -17.05
C GLU A 37 3.68 -14.50 -17.11
N HIS A 38 4.32 -14.89 -16.01
CA HIS A 38 5.77 -14.97 -15.90
C HIS A 38 6.23 -16.38 -15.49
N ALA A 39 6.63 -17.19 -16.47
CA ALA A 39 7.20 -18.52 -16.24
C ALA A 39 8.67 -18.46 -15.75
N GLU A 40 9.37 -17.36 -16.02
CA GLU A 40 10.75 -17.16 -15.58
C GLU A 40 10.77 -16.66 -14.11
N PRO A 41 11.60 -17.25 -13.23
CA PRO A 41 11.54 -16.98 -11.79
C PRO A 41 11.79 -15.52 -11.40
N ARG A 42 12.73 -14.84 -12.06
CA ARG A 42 13.04 -13.44 -11.76
C ARG A 42 11.92 -12.52 -12.19
N ALA A 43 11.39 -12.66 -13.41
CA ALA A 43 10.25 -11.90 -13.90
C ALA A 43 9.01 -12.10 -13.02
N TYR A 44 8.79 -13.31 -12.50
CA TYR A 44 7.72 -13.59 -11.54
C TYR A 44 7.93 -12.82 -10.22
N LEU A 45 9.13 -12.86 -9.64
CA LEU A 45 9.45 -12.12 -8.42
C LEU A 45 9.39 -10.60 -8.61
N ASP A 46 9.82 -10.10 -9.78
CA ASP A 46 9.75 -8.68 -10.13
C ASP A 46 8.27 -8.23 -10.21
N CYS A 47 7.40 -9.06 -10.80
CA CYS A 47 5.95 -8.82 -10.81
C CYS A 47 5.38 -8.78 -9.38
N LEU A 48 5.70 -9.77 -8.53
CA LEU A 48 5.26 -9.76 -7.13
C LEU A 48 5.79 -8.55 -6.36
N GLY A 49 7.04 -8.12 -6.62
CA GLY A 49 7.61 -6.92 -6.03
C GLY A 49 6.84 -5.66 -6.42
N ALA A 50 6.48 -5.53 -7.70
CA ALA A 50 5.65 -4.42 -8.17
C ALA A 50 4.26 -4.41 -7.53
N LEU A 51 3.61 -5.59 -7.40
CA LEU A 51 2.33 -5.71 -6.71
C LEU A 51 2.42 -5.37 -5.23
N GLN A 52 3.48 -5.81 -4.56
CA GLN A 52 3.70 -5.50 -3.15
C GLN A 52 3.91 -4.01 -2.92
N ALA A 53 4.73 -3.34 -3.77
CA ALA A 53 4.94 -1.89 -3.70
C ALA A 53 3.63 -1.13 -3.96
N ALA A 54 2.85 -1.53 -4.97
CA ALA A 54 1.55 -0.93 -5.24
C ALA A 54 0.58 -1.11 -4.06
N GLY A 55 0.58 -2.29 -3.42
CA GLY A 55 -0.21 -2.58 -2.23
C GLY A 55 0.19 -1.74 -1.02
N GLU A 56 1.49 -1.46 -0.84
CA GLU A 56 1.98 -0.54 0.19
C GLU A 56 1.52 0.89 -0.06
N SER A 57 1.67 1.41 -1.28
CA SER A 57 1.18 2.75 -1.64
C SER A 57 -0.35 2.85 -1.49
N ALA A 58 -1.09 1.80 -1.84
CA ALA A 58 -2.54 1.77 -1.65
C ALA A 58 -2.93 1.82 -0.17
N LEU A 59 -2.25 1.02 0.68
CA LEU A 59 -2.47 1.05 2.13
C LEU A 59 -2.11 2.40 2.74
N GLU A 60 -0.97 2.98 2.36
CA GLU A 60 -0.52 4.30 2.83
C GLU A 60 -1.56 5.37 2.48
N ARG A 61 -2.02 5.39 1.23
CA ARG A 61 -3.09 6.30 0.80
C ARG A 61 -4.37 6.13 1.63
N SER A 62 -4.77 4.90 1.94
CA SER A 62 -5.92 4.66 2.82
C SER A 62 -5.69 5.13 4.25
N VAL A 63 -4.50 4.96 4.80
CA VAL A 63 -4.13 5.46 6.15
C VAL A 63 -4.19 6.99 6.19
N THR A 64 -3.58 7.67 5.21
CA THR A 64 -3.64 9.13 5.08
C THR A 64 -5.08 9.61 4.88
N GLY A 65 -5.86 8.89 4.06
CA GLY A 65 -7.27 9.17 3.82
C GLY A 65 -8.10 9.11 5.11
N VAL A 66 -7.90 8.09 5.95
CA VAL A 66 -8.57 7.96 7.25
C VAL A 66 -8.24 9.14 8.16
N LEU A 67 -6.97 9.53 8.26
CA LEU A 67 -6.57 10.67 9.10
C LEU A 67 -7.21 11.97 8.61
N ALA A 68 -7.24 12.21 7.30
CA ALA A 68 -7.92 13.36 6.72
C ALA A 68 -9.44 13.32 6.97
N ALA A 69 -10.07 12.15 6.84
CA ALA A 69 -11.49 11.96 7.11
C ALA A 69 -11.83 12.22 8.58
N ILE A 70 -10.97 11.79 9.52
CA ILE A 70 -11.13 12.09 10.95
C ILE A 70 -11.03 13.60 11.18
N GLU A 71 -10.04 14.29 10.59
CA GLU A 71 -9.87 15.73 10.82
C GLU A 71 -11.02 16.56 10.22
N ALA A 72 -11.60 16.12 9.10
CA ALA A 72 -12.73 16.78 8.45
C ALA A 72 -14.06 16.69 9.24
N ARG A 73 -14.11 15.92 10.35
CA ARG A 73 -15.31 15.75 11.18
C ARG A 73 -15.66 17.02 11.97
N ALA A 74 -16.44 17.90 11.34
CA ALA A 74 -16.93 19.13 11.95
C ALA A 74 -17.87 18.92 13.16
N ASP A 75 -18.47 17.73 13.27
CA ASP A 75 -19.34 17.33 14.39
C ASP A 75 -18.56 16.96 15.66
N LEU A 76 -17.24 16.77 15.57
CA LEU A 76 -16.39 16.41 16.70
C LEU A 76 -15.61 17.60 17.23
N GLN A 77 -15.42 17.64 18.55
CA GLN A 77 -14.51 18.61 19.17
C GLN A 77 -13.06 18.31 18.78
N PRO A 78 -12.16 19.32 18.70
CA PRO A 78 -10.77 19.11 18.32
C PRO A 78 -10.04 18.06 19.17
N ALA A 79 -10.32 18.00 20.48
CA ALA A 79 -9.74 17.00 21.37
C ALA A 79 -10.19 15.57 21.03
N GLN A 80 -11.44 15.38 20.57
CA GLN A 80 -11.97 14.08 20.16
C GLN A 80 -11.31 13.60 18.87
N ARG A 81 -11.14 14.49 17.88
CA ARG A 81 -10.43 14.17 16.62
C ARG A 81 -8.99 13.76 16.89
N ARG A 82 -8.25 14.55 17.68
CA ARG A 82 -6.87 14.21 18.07
C ARG A 82 -6.76 12.85 18.76
N ARG A 83 -7.66 12.57 19.71
CA ARG A 83 -7.68 11.27 20.40
C ARG A 83 -7.96 10.13 19.43
N TRP A 84 -8.91 10.31 18.50
CA TRP A 84 -9.23 9.30 17.51
C TRP A 84 -8.04 9.05 16.57
N SER A 85 -7.44 10.09 16.00
CA SER A 85 -6.26 9.97 15.14
C SER A 85 -5.12 9.22 15.83
N SER A 86 -4.82 9.56 17.09
CA SER A 86 -3.77 8.89 17.87
C SER A 86 -4.05 7.39 18.09
N LEU A 87 -5.30 7.04 18.42
CA LEU A 87 -5.70 5.62 18.58
C LEU A 87 -5.65 4.87 17.25
N PHE A 88 -5.99 5.54 16.15
CA PHE A 88 -5.91 4.97 14.81
C PHE A 88 -4.46 4.69 14.40
N GLU A 89 -3.56 5.67 14.60
CA GLU A 89 -2.14 5.53 14.34
C GLU A 89 -1.52 4.39 15.17
N GLU A 90 -1.88 4.29 16.45
CA GLU A 90 -1.43 3.19 17.31
C GLU A 90 -1.90 1.83 16.77
N ALA A 91 -3.18 1.71 16.42
CA ALA A 91 -3.73 0.48 15.84
C ALA A 91 -3.05 0.12 14.51
N GLN A 92 -2.76 1.11 13.66
CA GLN A 92 -2.06 0.92 12.40
C GLN A 92 -0.59 0.49 12.62
N GLY A 93 0.11 1.06 13.60
CA GLY A 93 1.46 0.65 13.99
C GLY A 93 1.51 -0.80 14.47
N ARG A 94 0.51 -1.22 15.26
CA ARG A 94 0.35 -2.61 15.71
C ARG A 94 0.07 -3.56 14.54
N PHE A 95 -0.78 -3.15 13.59
CA PHE A 95 -1.02 -3.91 12.36
C PHE A 95 0.28 -4.12 11.57
N VAL A 96 1.08 -3.07 11.36
CA VAL A 96 2.34 -3.18 10.61
C VAL A 96 3.32 -4.14 11.30
N HIS A 97 3.43 -4.07 12.63
CA HIS A 97 4.27 -5.01 13.39
C HIS A 97 3.80 -6.46 13.23
N TRP A 98 2.52 -6.70 13.45
CA TRP A 98 1.92 -8.02 13.29
C TRP A 98 2.09 -8.54 11.85
N ARG A 99 1.72 -7.77 10.84
CA ARG A 99 1.89 -8.11 9.42
C ARG A 99 3.35 -8.48 9.09
N ASN A 100 4.31 -7.69 9.56
CA ASN A 100 5.72 -7.96 9.31
C ASN A 100 6.16 -9.27 9.96
N PHE A 101 5.72 -9.54 11.19
CA PHE A 101 5.98 -10.80 11.88
C PHE A 101 5.37 -11.99 11.15
N GLU A 102 4.09 -11.91 10.78
CA GLU A 102 3.40 -12.94 9.99
C GLU A 102 4.15 -13.24 8.68
N CYS A 103 4.41 -12.21 7.86
CA CYS A 103 4.94 -12.43 6.53
C CYS A 103 6.44 -12.80 6.50
N GLN A 104 7.22 -12.46 7.53
CA GLN A 104 8.65 -12.79 7.59
C GLN A 104 8.91 -14.10 8.35
N SER A 105 8.14 -14.37 9.39
CA SER A 105 8.45 -15.43 10.35
C SER A 105 7.48 -16.60 10.29
N ILE A 106 6.28 -16.43 9.72
CA ILE A 106 5.24 -17.47 9.71
C ILE A 106 4.94 -17.93 8.28
N ALA A 107 4.63 -17.01 7.37
CA ALA A 107 4.24 -17.32 5.99
C ALA A 107 5.18 -18.29 5.24
N PRO A 108 6.53 -18.25 5.41
CA PRO A 108 7.42 -19.23 4.80
C PRO A 108 7.16 -20.69 5.21
N PHE A 109 6.52 -20.91 6.36
CA PHE A 109 6.20 -22.23 6.91
C PHE A 109 4.75 -22.67 6.64
N GLU A 110 3.84 -21.73 6.36
CA GLU A 110 2.42 -22.02 6.10
C GLU A 110 2.09 -22.30 4.64
N GLY A 111 2.93 -21.83 3.70
CA GLY A 111 2.81 -22.24 2.30
C GLY A 111 2.99 -23.76 2.15
N GLU A 112 2.74 -24.31 0.95
CA GLU A 112 2.98 -25.74 0.65
C GLU A 112 4.48 -26.17 0.71
N GLY A 113 5.32 -25.42 1.42
CA GLY A 113 6.68 -25.76 1.76
C GLY A 113 7.60 -25.87 0.53
N PRO A 114 8.84 -26.34 0.71
CA PRO A 114 9.92 -26.35 -0.30
C PRO A 114 9.65 -27.18 -1.58
N LYS A 115 8.41 -27.63 -1.79
CA LYS A 115 7.94 -28.36 -2.97
C LYS A 115 7.59 -27.43 -4.14
N GLN A 116 7.25 -26.16 -3.88
CA GLN A 116 6.90 -25.19 -4.93
C GLN A 116 7.87 -24.01 -5.03
N SER A 117 8.91 -23.94 -4.19
CA SER A 117 9.95 -22.92 -4.36
C SER A 117 10.68 -23.17 -5.66
N ILE A 118 10.75 -22.18 -6.55
CA ILE A 118 11.66 -22.24 -7.68
C ILE A 118 13.09 -22.22 -7.08
N GLY A 119 13.71 -23.41 -6.98
CA GLY A 119 15.02 -23.61 -6.35
C GLY A 119 15.13 -24.74 -5.31
N GLY A 120 14.04 -25.48 -4.99
CA GLY A 120 14.12 -26.74 -4.25
C GLY A 120 14.66 -26.66 -2.81
N ARG A 121 14.96 -27.86 -2.26
CA ARG A 121 15.16 -28.26 -0.84
C ARG A 121 16.23 -27.48 -0.03
N LEU A 122 16.88 -26.46 -0.59
CA LEU A 122 18.00 -25.72 -0.01
C LEU A 122 17.77 -24.20 0.08
N GLY A 123 16.53 -23.72 -0.03
CA GLY A 123 16.22 -22.28 0.13
C GLY A 123 16.06 -21.52 -1.19
N GLY A 124 15.19 -22.04 -2.07
CA GLY A 124 14.79 -21.35 -3.31
C GLY A 124 13.94 -20.09 -3.07
N SER A 125 13.55 -19.43 -4.18
CA SER A 125 12.74 -18.20 -4.22
C SER A 125 11.43 -18.25 -3.43
N GLY A 126 10.97 -19.44 -3.07
CA GLY A 126 9.72 -19.67 -2.35
C GLY A 126 9.61 -18.91 -1.02
N VAL A 127 10.71 -18.69 -0.28
CA VAL A 127 10.63 -17.88 0.97
C VAL A 127 10.27 -16.44 0.65
N MET A 128 10.93 -15.85 -0.36
CA MET A 128 10.66 -14.48 -0.78
C MET A 128 9.27 -14.36 -1.41
N GLU A 129 8.89 -15.33 -2.23
CA GLU A 129 7.55 -15.44 -2.81
C GLU A 129 6.46 -15.46 -1.72
N GLN A 130 6.54 -16.39 -0.76
CA GLN A 130 5.53 -16.51 0.31
C GLN A 130 5.42 -15.21 1.12
N ARG A 131 6.56 -14.59 1.41
CA ARG A 131 6.60 -13.27 2.07
C ARG A 131 5.86 -12.21 1.24
N LEU A 132 6.16 -12.10 -0.06
CA LEU A 132 5.54 -11.11 -0.94
C LEU A 132 4.03 -11.35 -1.07
N ILE A 133 3.59 -12.59 -1.27
CA ILE A 133 2.17 -12.96 -1.33
C ILE A 133 1.44 -12.58 -0.04
N CYS A 134 2.03 -12.89 1.12
CA CYS A 134 1.49 -12.48 2.42
C CYS A 134 1.35 -10.96 2.54
N LEU A 135 2.39 -10.21 2.18
CA LEU A 135 2.37 -8.74 2.24
C LEU A 135 1.29 -8.15 1.33
N ILE A 136 1.17 -8.64 0.09
CA ILE A 136 0.13 -8.24 -0.87
C ILE A 136 -1.26 -8.49 -0.27
N GLY A 137 -1.49 -9.69 0.26
CA GLY A 137 -2.78 -10.10 0.84
C GLY A 137 -3.18 -9.23 2.03
N LEU A 138 -2.29 -9.11 3.03
CA LEU A 138 -2.59 -8.38 4.26
C LEU A 138 -2.70 -6.86 4.02
N ASN A 139 -1.85 -6.27 3.17
CA ASN A 139 -1.97 -4.86 2.80
C ASN A 139 -3.29 -4.59 2.08
N GLY A 140 -3.64 -5.43 1.10
CA GLY A 140 -4.88 -5.29 0.35
C GLY A 140 -6.12 -5.45 1.23
N GLN A 141 -6.11 -6.40 2.16
CA GLN A 141 -7.23 -6.59 3.10
C GLN A 141 -7.39 -5.38 4.03
N ARG A 142 -6.29 -4.89 4.61
CA ARG A 142 -6.33 -3.72 5.48
C ARG A 142 -6.77 -2.47 4.73
N ALA A 143 -6.26 -2.24 3.51
CA ALA A 143 -6.68 -1.11 2.69
C ALA A 143 -8.19 -1.12 2.43
N ARG A 144 -8.76 -2.28 2.08
CA ARG A 144 -10.21 -2.44 1.88
C ARG A 144 -11.03 -2.23 3.15
N ASP A 145 -10.55 -2.70 4.30
CA ASP A 145 -11.19 -2.46 5.61
C ASP A 145 -11.27 -0.97 5.91
N LEU A 146 -10.16 -0.24 5.71
CA LEU A 146 -10.12 1.21 5.90
C LEU A 146 -11.03 1.95 4.91
N GLU A 147 -11.00 1.56 3.63
CA GLU A 147 -11.87 2.13 2.60
C GLU A 147 -13.35 1.94 2.93
N THR A 148 -13.75 0.71 3.28
CA THR A 148 -15.15 0.38 3.59
C THR A 148 -15.69 1.21 4.75
N ARG A 149 -14.84 1.53 5.72
CA ARG A 149 -15.27 2.22 6.94
C ARG A 149 -15.18 3.75 6.87
N TYR A 150 -14.24 4.28 6.08
CA TYR A 150 -13.88 5.70 6.17
C TYR A 150 -13.87 6.44 4.85
N ALA A 151 -13.85 5.75 3.70
CA ALA A 151 -13.76 6.43 2.42
C ALA A 151 -15.00 7.30 2.18
N PRO A 152 -14.83 8.52 1.66
CA PRO A 152 -15.95 9.33 1.20
C PRO A 152 -16.60 8.67 -0.03
N GLU A 153 -17.80 9.14 -0.39
CA GLU A 153 -18.42 8.76 -1.65
C GLU A 153 -17.47 9.07 -2.82
N GLY A 154 -17.16 8.07 -3.65
CA GLY A 154 -16.18 8.18 -4.72
C GLY A 154 -14.75 7.73 -4.37
N GLY A 155 -14.51 7.32 -3.11
CA GLY A 155 -13.23 6.74 -2.68
C GLY A 155 -12.18 7.76 -2.26
N TRP A 156 -10.97 7.29 -1.96
CA TRP A 156 -9.87 8.18 -1.59
C TRP A 156 -9.41 9.04 -2.77
N PRO A 157 -9.10 10.33 -2.55
CA PRO A 157 -8.44 11.13 -3.57
C PRO A 157 -7.12 10.46 -4.00
N PRO A 158 -6.67 10.67 -5.24
CA PRO A 158 -5.40 10.15 -5.69
C PRO A 158 -4.28 10.65 -4.77
N ALA A 159 -3.28 9.80 -4.53
CA ALA A 159 -2.10 10.20 -3.76
C ALA A 159 -1.46 11.42 -4.43
N ALA A 160 -1.13 12.45 -3.66
CA ALA A 160 -0.36 13.57 -4.17
C ALA A 160 0.98 13.02 -4.72
N PRO A 161 1.48 13.53 -5.87
CA PRO A 161 2.77 13.10 -6.37
C PRO A 161 3.83 13.32 -5.30
N ALA A 162 4.69 12.32 -5.10
CA ALA A 162 5.77 12.40 -4.13
C ALA A 162 6.58 13.69 -4.39
N ALA A 163 6.73 14.52 -3.36
CA ALA A 163 7.62 15.67 -3.45
C ALA A 163 9.02 15.17 -3.83
N PRO A 164 9.75 15.85 -4.73
CA PRO A 164 11.10 15.46 -5.06
C PRO A 164 11.92 15.33 -3.78
N ALA A 165 12.62 14.21 -3.62
CA ALA A 165 13.45 13.98 -2.45
C ALA A 165 14.41 15.17 -2.27
N PRO A 166 14.58 15.68 -1.04
CA PRO A 166 15.61 16.67 -0.79
C PRO A 166 16.96 16.09 -1.25
N PRO A 167 17.84 16.89 -1.86
CA PRO A 167 19.15 16.42 -2.28
C PRO A 167 19.83 15.75 -1.09
N ALA A 168 20.34 14.54 -1.30
CA ALA A 168 21.05 13.79 -0.28
C ALA A 168 22.23 14.64 0.21
N GLU A 169 22.07 15.26 1.38
CA GLU A 169 23.16 15.91 2.06
C GLU A 169 24.15 14.81 2.42
N ALA A 170 25.35 14.90 1.84
CA ALA A 170 26.38 13.89 2.01
C ALA A 170 26.64 13.69 3.51
N ALA A 171 26.19 12.56 4.04
CA ALA A 171 26.48 12.18 5.41
C ALA A 171 28.00 12.23 5.58
N ALA A 172 28.47 13.13 6.44
CA ALA A 172 29.87 13.24 6.80
C ALA A 172 30.34 11.84 7.22
N ALA A 173 31.44 11.39 6.62
CA ALA A 173 32.03 10.09 6.94
C ALA A 173 32.26 10.00 8.47
N PRO A 174 31.97 8.85 9.10
CA PRO A 174 32.29 8.68 10.51
C PRO A 174 33.80 8.88 10.72
N PRO A 175 34.22 9.55 11.80
CA PRO A 175 35.63 9.82 12.06
C PRO A 175 36.40 8.50 12.15
N THR A 176 37.52 8.44 11.44
CA THR A 176 38.46 7.31 11.45
C THR A 176 38.93 7.06 12.89
N PRO A 177 38.84 5.84 13.43
CA PRO A 177 39.38 5.54 14.76
C PRO A 177 40.90 5.74 14.74
N PRO A 178 41.50 6.29 15.82
CA PRO A 178 42.94 6.48 15.90
C PRO A 178 43.66 5.14 15.82
N ALA A 179 44.64 5.05 14.91
CA ALA A 179 45.54 3.92 14.80
C ALA A 179 46.40 3.85 16.07
N GLY A 180 46.10 2.89 16.97
CA GLY A 180 46.92 2.67 18.15
C GLY A 180 46.25 2.11 19.40
N ALA A 181 45.04 1.54 19.34
CA ALA A 181 44.50 0.82 20.50
C ALA A 181 45.17 -0.57 20.61
N PRO A 182 45.92 -0.88 21.69
CA PRO A 182 46.49 -2.21 21.89
C PRO A 182 45.37 -3.25 22.08
N ARG A 183 45.42 -4.34 21.31
CA ARG A 183 44.53 -5.48 21.51
C ARG A 183 45.02 -6.29 22.71
N ILE A 184 44.26 -6.29 23.80
CA ILE A 184 44.44 -7.24 24.90
C ILE A 184 44.02 -8.61 24.38
N ILE A 185 44.99 -9.50 24.14
CA ILE A 185 44.74 -10.91 23.86
C ILE A 185 44.45 -11.57 25.21
N MET A 186 43.19 -11.83 25.51
CA MET A 186 42.78 -12.69 26.61
C MET A 186 43.09 -14.14 26.22
N ILE A 187 44.25 -14.65 26.66
CA ILE A 187 44.53 -16.08 26.64
C ILE A 187 43.86 -16.66 27.88
N ALA A 188 42.76 -17.40 27.68
CA ALA A 188 42.13 -18.14 28.77
C ALA A 188 42.92 -19.43 29.07
N PRO A 189 43.04 -19.83 30.35
CA PRO A 189 43.58 -21.13 30.74
C PRO A 189 42.62 -22.29 30.42
#